data_AF-A0A4Y9Y939-F1
#
_entry.id   AF-A0A4Y9Y939-F1
#
_cell.length_a   1.000
_cell.length_b   1.000
_cell.length_c   1.000
_cell.angle_alpha   90.00
_cell.angle_beta   90.00
_cell.angle_gamma   90.00
#
_symmetry.space_group_name_H-M   'P 1'
#
loop_
_entity.id
_entity.type
_entity.pdbx_description
1 polymer ?
#
loop_
_entity_poly.entity_id
_entity_poly.type
_entity_poly.pdbx_seq_one_letter_code
_entity_poly.pdbx_strand_id
1 'polypeptide(L)'
;MRELTLMTYARVDGYRIDILDSVKRQLRVLSLSYCAIPWTSNLYNGLVQLSITFAFIHGGDGAPVHTEVSPSFTQLLGALQTAAPTLRTLWLEIHADDSSTGHVDNWTHPSITLPCLTSLTLQGDSCVLVPILQHLRLPVEAHLNLECGCRGATYDSNLRDVLPILKRISDGATPSPGITHIHMEVGRWETGVVAYASPPDASSRSLRQLPLFRVCLMHRADADFPIWWRDNFFSHLQISTLTSLEISSPMTDVDYSGSDLPMLKHLRNLQVLSLEGEQAMSGLLQYLHPGDVLPSLETLDLRDPWTEDWVEVRPKEWDDLRTSVRSFLTDGKLWPRLQSIVLRSHHPNLSTSLRTLLQTNFPNVTVQRPPSRF
;
A
#
# COMPACT_ATOMS: atom_id res chain seq x y z
N MET A 1 29.93 -12.74 -6.99
CA MET A 1 29.18 -11.84 -6.08
C MET A 1 29.38 -12.39 -4.67
N ARG A 2 29.83 -11.58 -3.70
CA ARG A 2 29.95 -12.04 -2.31
C ARG A 2 28.82 -11.43 -1.49
N GLU A 3 28.11 -12.29 -0.79
CA GLU A 3 26.99 -12.00 0.10
C GLU A 3 27.43 -12.32 1.53
N LEU A 4 27.06 -11.45 2.47
CA LEU A 4 27.27 -11.68 3.90
C LEU A 4 25.94 -11.48 4.63
N THR A 5 25.52 -12.52 5.33
CA THR A 5 24.32 -12.51 6.18
C THR A 5 24.75 -12.74 7.62
N LEU A 6 24.45 -11.79 8.49
CA LEU A 6 24.72 -11.87 9.92
C LEU A 6 23.39 -11.90 10.68
N MET A 7 23.15 -12.97 11.42
CA MET A 7 22.00 -13.14 12.34
C MET A 7 22.51 -13.42 13.76
N THR A 8 21.76 -12.97 14.77
CA THR A 8 22.13 -13.07 16.18
C THR A 8 22.01 -14.50 16.73
N TYR A 9 23.07 -15.27 16.53
CA TYR A 9 23.64 -16.17 17.54
C TYR A 9 25.15 -15.98 17.69
N ALA A 10 25.73 -14.95 17.06
CA ALA A 10 27.14 -14.67 17.15
C ALA A 10 27.37 -13.47 18.07
N ARG A 11 27.71 -13.74 19.33
CA ARG A 11 28.49 -12.80 20.14
C ARG A 11 29.77 -12.51 19.34
N VAL A 12 29.96 -11.27 18.92
CA VAL A 12 31.10 -10.89 18.08
C VAL A 12 32.31 -10.68 18.99
N ASP A 13 32.88 -11.77 19.48
CA ASP A 13 34.21 -11.74 20.09
C ASP A 13 35.26 -11.58 18.98
N GLY A 14 36.33 -10.81 19.25
CA GLY A 14 37.23 -10.13 18.31
C GLY A 14 37.88 -10.91 17.16
N TYR A 15 37.66 -12.22 17.01
CA TYR A 15 38.18 -13.06 15.94
C TYR A 15 37.44 -12.95 14.59
N ARG A 16 36.24 -12.33 14.52
CA ARG A 16 35.47 -12.18 13.25
C ARG A 16 35.67 -10.84 12.54
N ILE A 17 36.29 -9.84 13.16
CA ILE A 17 36.56 -8.54 12.54
C ILE A 17 37.60 -8.69 11.40
N ASP A 18 38.55 -9.61 11.54
CA ASP A 18 39.57 -9.87 10.51
C ASP A 18 38.99 -10.47 9.22
N ILE A 19 37.93 -11.28 9.31
CA ILE A 19 37.22 -11.80 8.13
C ILE A 19 36.53 -10.65 7.39
N LEU A 20 35.94 -9.70 8.11
CA LEU A 20 35.32 -8.53 7.51
C LEU A 20 36.35 -7.72 6.71
N ASP A 21 37.55 -7.49 7.25
CA ASP A 21 38.60 -6.72 6.56
C ASP A 21 39.04 -7.30 5.21
N SER A 22 39.12 -8.63 5.09
CA SER A 22 39.46 -9.29 3.82
C SER A 22 38.32 -9.27 2.78
N VAL A 23 37.06 -9.16 3.21
CA VAL A 23 35.86 -9.23 2.33
C VAL A 23 35.32 -7.83 1.98
N LYS A 24 35.63 -6.80 2.79
CA LYS A 24 35.14 -5.41 2.68
C LYS A 24 35.16 -4.84 1.25
N ARG A 25 36.21 -5.09 0.45
CA ARG A 25 36.34 -4.50 -0.91
C ARG A 25 35.46 -5.15 -1.98
N GLN A 26 34.93 -6.34 -1.74
CA GLN A 26 34.13 -7.11 -2.71
C GLN A 26 32.70 -7.36 -2.26
N LEU A 27 32.35 -6.93 -1.06
CA LEU A 27 31.01 -7.09 -0.51
C LEU A 27 30.02 -6.25 -1.32
N ARG A 28 28.96 -6.90 -1.82
CA ARG A 28 27.90 -6.23 -2.60
C ARG A 28 26.53 -6.36 -1.95
N VAL A 29 26.33 -7.38 -1.14
CA VAL A 29 25.08 -7.66 -0.46
C VAL A 29 25.37 -7.83 1.02
N LEU A 30 24.66 -7.08 1.85
CA LEU A 30 24.77 -7.17 3.30
C LEU A 30 23.38 -7.28 3.92
N SER A 31 23.17 -8.32 4.71
CA SER A 31 21.98 -8.48 5.54
C SER A 31 22.37 -8.55 7.01
N LEU A 32 21.75 -7.67 7.81
CA LEU A 32 22.01 -7.46 9.22
C LEU A 32 20.70 -7.62 9.96
N SER A 33 20.60 -8.64 10.81
CA SER A 33 19.39 -8.84 11.63
C SER A 33 19.80 -8.88 13.10
N TYR A 34 19.29 -7.91 13.87
CA TYR A 34 19.51 -7.73 15.30
C TYR A 34 20.98 -7.90 15.73
N CYS A 35 21.91 -7.30 14.99
CA CYS A 35 23.34 -7.51 15.18
C CYS A 35 24.09 -6.24 15.58
N ALA A 36 25.07 -6.38 16.47
CA ALA A 36 25.96 -5.30 16.88
C ALA A 36 27.16 -5.27 15.93
N ILE A 37 27.16 -4.30 15.01
CA ILE A 37 28.29 -4.04 14.14
C ILE A 37 28.76 -2.58 14.27
N PRO A 38 30.01 -2.27 13.92
CA PRO A 38 30.45 -0.88 13.90
C PRO A 38 29.76 -0.13 12.75
N TRP A 39 28.75 0.68 13.08
CA TRP A 39 27.96 1.47 12.12
C TRP A 39 28.76 2.54 11.38
N THR A 40 29.96 2.87 11.86
CA THR A 40 30.92 3.78 11.22
C THR A 40 31.94 3.04 10.32
N SER A 41 31.76 1.74 10.10
CA SER A 41 32.69 0.94 9.31
C SER A 41 32.56 1.19 7.81
N ASN A 42 33.67 1.04 7.08
CA ASN A 42 33.70 1.06 5.62
C ASN A 42 33.02 -0.16 4.96
N LEU A 43 32.41 -1.07 5.74
CA LEU A 43 31.69 -2.24 5.25
C LEU A 43 30.47 -1.89 4.39
N TYR A 44 29.92 -0.68 4.53
CA TYR A 44 28.79 -0.20 3.73
C TYR A 44 29.20 0.35 2.36
N ASN A 45 30.50 0.56 2.13
CA ASN A 45 30.98 1.12 0.88
C ASN A 45 30.85 0.09 -0.26
N GLY A 46 30.31 0.52 -1.39
CA GLY A 46 30.18 -0.33 -2.57
C GLY A 46 29.05 -1.36 -2.49
N LEU A 47 28.17 -1.28 -1.49
CA LEU A 47 26.99 -2.14 -1.39
C LEU A 47 26.00 -1.84 -2.52
N VAL A 48 25.44 -2.91 -3.08
CA VAL A 48 24.35 -2.90 -4.05
C VAL A 48 23.03 -3.20 -3.36
N GLN A 49 23.05 -4.05 -2.33
CA GLN A 49 21.90 -4.40 -1.53
C GLN A 49 22.24 -4.33 -0.04
N LEU A 50 21.35 -3.68 0.72
CA LEU A 50 21.43 -3.57 2.16
C LEU A 50 20.08 -3.94 2.77
N SER A 51 20.09 -4.92 3.67
CA SER A 51 18.93 -5.33 4.46
C SER A 51 19.29 -5.20 5.93
N ILE A 52 18.48 -4.47 6.69
CA ILE A 52 18.72 -4.20 8.10
C ILE A 52 17.41 -4.43 8.86
N THR A 53 17.46 -5.27 9.89
CA THR A 53 16.37 -5.48 10.85
C THR A 53 16.87 -5.21 12.26
N PHE A 54 16.18 -4.34 13.02
CA PHE A 54 16.46 -4.11 14.45
C PHE A 54 15.24 -3.56 15.19
N ALA A 55 15.34 -3.43 16.52
CA ALA A 55 14.30 -2.85 17.35
C ALA A 55 14.87 -1.79 18.33
N PHE A 56 14.21 -0.64 18.44
CA PHE A 56 14.43 0.36 19.48
C PHE A 56 13.62 0.00 20.72
N ILE A 57 14.19 -0.84 21.58
CA ILE A 57 13.57 -1.24 22.84
C ILE A 57 14.26 -0.46 23.96
N HIS A 58 13.57 0.53 24.53
CA HIS A 58 13.98 1.10 25.81
C HIS A 58 13.57 0.10 26.90
N GLY A 59 14.55 -0.39 27.65
CA GLY A 59 14.29 -1.39 28.69
C GLY A 59 13.27 -0.88 29.70
N GLY A 60 12.09 -1.48 29.72
CA GLY A 60 11.19 -1.38 30.86
C GLY A 60 11.78 -2.10 32.07
N ASP A 61 11.32 -1.71 33.27
CA ASP A 61 11.75 -2.30 34.55
C ASP A 61 11.67 -3.84 34.51
N GLY A 62 12.83 -4.50 34.40
CA GLY A 62 12.98 -5.94 34.57
C GLY A 62 13.39 -6.76 33.35
N ALA A 63 13.46 -6.20 32.13
CA ALA A 63 14.01 -6.90 30.96
C ALA A 63 15.50 -6.53 30.76
N PRO A 64 16.40 -7.49 30.47
CA PRO A 64 17.79 -7.17 30.14
C PRO A 64 17.80 -6.21 28.94
N VAL A 65 18.34 -5.02 29.18
CA VAL A 65 18.32 -3.92 28.23
C VAL A 65 19.15 -4.32 27.00
N HIS A 66 18.50 -4.67 25.88
CA HIS A 66 19.18 -4.94 24.61
C HIS A 66 19.69 -3.65 23.91
N THR A 67 19.85 -2.55 24.65
CA THR A 67 20.22 -1.21 24.12
C THR A 67 21.59 -1.16 23.45
N GLU A 68 22.50 -2.11 23.70
CA GLU A 68 23.85 -2.06 23.11
C GLU A 68 23.90 -2.43 21.61
N VAL A 69 22.80 -2.93 21.03
CA VAL A 69 22.81 -3.50 19.68
C VAL A 69 22.25 -2.55 18.60
N SER A 70 21.41 -1.59 18.98
CA SER A 70 20.66 -0.76 18.02
C SER A 70 21.42 0.51 17.62
N PRO A 71 21.49 0.85 16.31
CA PRO A 71 22.12 2.10 15.87
C PRO A 71 21.34 3.31 16.32
N SER A 72 22.03 4.42 16.60
CA SER A 72 21.36 5.72 16.56
C SER A 72 20.92 6.06 15.13
N PHE A 73 19.93 6.95 14.98
CA PHE A 73 19.52 7.44 13.65
C PHE A 73 20.69 8.04 12.87
N THR A 74 21.55 8.82 13.52
CA THR A 74 22.76 9.37 12.91
C THR A 74 23.69 8.28 12.37
N GLN A 75 23.85 7.18 13.10
CA GLN A 75 24.66 6.03 12.68
C GLN A 75 24.04 5.32 11.47
N LEU A 76 22.73 5.08 11.49
CA LEU A 76 22.00 4.50 10.36
C LEU A 76 22.12 5.39 9.10
N LEU A 77 21.84 6.68 9.23
CA LEU A 77 21.95 7.66 8.16
C LEU A 77 23.40 7.75 7.63
N GLY A 78 24.40 7.72 8.51
CA GLY A 78 25.82 7.67 8.11
C GLY A 78 26.17 6.42 7.30
N ALA A 79 25.66 5.26 7.69
CA ALA A 79 25.84 4.01 6.95
C ALA A 79 25.16 4.07 5.56
N LEU A 80 23.93 4.59 5.49
CA LEU A 80 23.21 4.80 4.23
C LEU A 80 23.95 5.79 3.31
N GLN A 81 24.46 6.89 3.87
CA GLN A 81 25.25 7.88 3.13
C GLN A 81 26.54 7.26 2.56
N THR A 82 27.15 6.31 3.27
CA THR A 82 28.33 5.57 2.81
C THR A 82 27.98 4.59 1.68
N ALA A 83 26.82 3.95 1.74
CA ALA A 83 26.33 3.03 0.70
C ALA A 83 25.74 3.74 -0.54
N ALA A 84 25.32 5.00 -0.38
CA ALA A 84 24.56 5.78 -1.37
C ALA A 84 25.06 5.70 -2.82
N PRO A 85 26.38 5.76 -3.13
CA PRO A 85 26.85 5.81 -4.51
C PRO A 85 26.55 4.54 -5.34
N THR A 86 26.29 3.41 -4.71
CA THR A 86 26.11 2.11 -5.41
C THR A 86 24.85 1.36 -5.03
N LEU A 87 24.16 1.78 -3.96
CA LEU A 87 23.02 1.07 -3.39
C LEU A 87 21.83 1.10 -4.35
N ARG A 88 21.32 -0.09 -4.70
CA ARG A 88 20.16 -0.30 -5.56
C ARG A 88 18.94 -0.78 -4.79
N THR A 89 19.15 -1.62 -3.77
CA THR A 89 18.07 -2.20 -2.98
C THR A 89 18.32 -1.93 -1.50
N LEU A 90 17.34 -1.32 -0.84
CA LEU A 90 17.36 -1.06 0.58
C LEU A 90 16.12 -1.67 1.23
N TRP A 91 16.32 -2.55 2.22
CA TRP A 91 15.27 -3.09 3.07
C TRP A 91 15.57 -2.69 4.51
N LEU A 92 14.66 -1.95 5.14
CA LEU A 92 14.74 -1.62 6.56
C LEU A 92 13.50 -2.17 7.26
N GLU A 93 13.70 -3.00 8.28
CA GLU A 93 12.65 -3.44 9.18
C GLU A 93 12.97 -2.95 10.59
N ILE A 94 12.21 -1.97 11.09
CA ILE A 94 12.54 -1.26 12.32
C ILE A 94 11.31 -1.14 13.21
N HIS A 95 11.39 -1.79 14.37
CA HIS A 95 10.34 -1.75 15.39
C HIS A 95 10.75 -0.83 16.54
N ALA A 96 9.81 -0.13 17.16
CA ALA A 96 10.06 0.76 18.29
C ALA A 96 8.96 0.64 19.34
N ASP A 97 9.33 0.75 20.61
CA ASP A 97 8.35 0.76 21.70
C ASP A 97 7.64 2.12 21.82
N ASP A 98 6.39 2.15 22.27
CA ASP A 98 5.54 3.35 22.35
C ASP A 98 6.20 4.46 23.22
N SER A 99 7.05 4.07 24.16
CA SER A 99 7.84 4.93 25.05
C SER A 99 8.97 5.72 24.35
N SER A 100 9.40 5.30 23.16
CA SER A 100 10.50 5.91 22.40
C SER A 100 10.10 7.16 21.59
N THR A 101 8.81 7.50 21.59
CA THR A 101 8.23 8.64 20.86
C THR A 101 8.68 10.01 21.40
N GLY A 102 9.26 10.05 22.60
CA GLY A 102 9.68 11.29 23.28
C GLY A 102 11.01 11.91 22.85
N HIS A 103 11.71 11.37 21.83
CA HIS A 103 13.04 11.85 21.44
C HIS A 103 13.23 12.11 19.94
N VAL A 104 12.16 12.31 19.18
CA VAL A 104 12.24 12.74 17.76
C VAL A 104 12.45 14.27 17.65
N ASP A 105 13.08 14.89 18.66
CA ASP A 105 13.35 16.32 18.70
C ASP A 105 14.51 16.69 17.76
N ASN A 106 14.17 17.45 16.71
CA ASN A 106 15.09 18.18 15.82
C ASN A 106 16.12 17.34 15.06
N TRP A 107 15.63 16.67 14.01
CA TRP A 107 16.47 16.06 12.99
C TRP A 107 17.14 17.13 12.13
N THR A 108 18.28 17.63 12.59
CA THR A 108 19.12 18.60 11.84
C THR A 108 19.98 17.92 10.76
N HIS A 109 19.76 16.62 10.49
CA HIS A 109 20.56 15.89 9.51
C HIS A 109 20.23 16.31 8.07
N PRO A 110 21.25 16.47 7.20
CA PRO A 110 21.01 16.72 5.79
C PRO A 110 20.29 15.53 5.15
N SER A 111 19.51 15.78 4.10
CA SER A 111 18.91 14.70 3.32
C SER A 111 19.99 13.86 2.62
N ILE A 112 19.82 12.55 2.61
CA ILE A 112 20.67 11.59 1.89
C ILE A 112 20.08 11.36 0.51
N THR A 113 20.90 11.51 -0.53
CA THR A 113 20.50 11.16 -1.90
C THR A 113 21.00 9.76 -2.22
N LEU A 114 20.10 8.88 -2.68
CA LEU A 114 20.41 7.50 -3.06
C LEU A 114 20.27 7.33 -4.58
N PRO A 115 21.21 7.86 -5.39
CA PRO A 115 21.02 8.06 -6.83
C PRO A 115 20.84 6.75 -7.64
N CYS A 116 21.31 5.62 -7.13
CA CYS A 116 21.21 4.32 -7.82
C CYS A 116 20.05 3.45 -7.30
N LEU A 117 19.25 3.95 -6.36
CA LEU A 117 18.22 3.15 -5.72
C LEU A 117 17.09 2.83 -6.69
N THR A 118 16.77 1.55 -6.83
CA THR A 118 15.67 1.06 -7.65
C THR A 118 14.54 0.50 -6.78
N SER A 119 14.82 0.08 -5.55
CA SER A 119 13.83 -0.47 -4.63
C SER A 119 14.13 -0.10 -3.18
N LEU A 120 13.13 0.45 -2.50
CA LEU A 120 13.10 0.74 -1.08
C LEU A 120 11.96 -0.02 -0.43
N THR A 121 12.26 -0.86 0.57
CA THR A 121 11.26 -1.46 1.46
C THR A 121 11.49 -0.96 2.87
N LEU A 122 10.45 -0.39 3.47
CA LEU A 122 10.43 0.08 4.86
C LEU A 122 9.31 -0.64 5.59
N GLN A 123 9.63 -1.37 6.66
CA GLN A 123 8.67 -2.14 7.46
C GLN A 123 8.85 -1.82 8.96
N GLY A 124 7.76 -1.74 9.72
CA GLY A 124 7.79 -1.45 11.16
C GLY A 124 7.05 -0.18 11.54
N ASP A 125 7.44 0.52 12.61
CA ASP A 125 6.58 1.53 13.24
C ASP A 125 6.68 2.94 12.63
N SER A 126 5.54 3.62 12.49
CA SER A 126 5.43 4.93 11.82
C SER A 126 6.31 6.02 12.43
N CYS A 127 6.47 6.00 13.76
CA CYS A 127 7.29 6.96 14.49
C CYS A 127 8.78 6.91 14.10
N VAL A 128 9.24 5.82 13.50
CA VAL A 128 10.63 5.62 13.06
C VAL A 128 10.74 5.72 11.54
N LEU A 129 9.84 5.06 10.81
CA LEU A 129 9.93 4.99 9.36
C LEU A 129 9.69 6.34 8.69
N VAL A 130 8.74 7.14 9.20
CA VAL A 130 8.38 8.42 8.60
C VAL A 130 9.55 9.41 8.66
N PRO A 131 10.21 9.62 9.81
CA PRO A 131 11.42 10.43 9.86
C PRO A 131 12.54 9.92 8.93
N ILE A 132 12.80 8.61 8.88
CA ILE A 132 13.80 8.06 7.93
C ILE A 132 13.44 8.47 6.51
N LEU A 133 12.18 8.26 6.12
CA LEU A 133 11.69 8.55 4.77
C LEU A 133 11.79 10.05 4.43
N GLN A 134 11.59 10.95 5.40
CA GLN A 134 11.78 12.40 5.21
C GLN A 134 13.23 12.79 4.87
N HIS A 135 14.21 12.04 5.37
CA HIS A 135 15.63 12.28 5.11
C HIS A 135 16.14 11.59 3.85
N LEU A 136 15.39 10.66 3.25
CA LEU A 136 15.78 9.99 2.01
C LEU A 136 15.28 10.76 0.78
N ARG A 137 16.18 11.02 -0.16
CA ARG A 137 15.84 11.46 -1.52
C ARG A 137 15.97 10.29 -2.46
N LEU A 138 14.81 9.78 -2.87
CA LEU A 138 14.68 8.65 -3.79
C LEU A 138 14.76 9.13 -5.24
N PRO A 139 15.38 8.35 -6.13
CA PRO A 139 15.21 8.52 -7.58
C PRO A 139 13.74 8.41 -7.98
N VAL A 140 13.38 9.05 -9.07
CA VAL A 140 12.00 9.08 -9.59
C VAL A 140 11.52 7.67 -9.96
N GLU A 141 12.43 6.84 -10.45
CA GLU A 141 12.16 5.48 -10.92
C GLU A 141 12.21 4.43 -9.80
N ALA A 142 12.48 4.84 -8.57
CA ALA A 142 12.59 3.92 -7.45
C ALA A 142 11.21 3.44 -6.98
N HIS A 143 11.09 2.12 -6.81
CA HIS A 143 9.90 1.52 -6.21
C HIS A 143 9.92 1.66 -4.69
N LEU A 144 8.83 2.17 -4.10
CA LEU A 144 8.66 2.27 -2.65
C LEU A 144 7.65 1.23 -2.15
N ASN A 145 8.04 0.36 -1.22
CA ASN A 145 7.13 -0.45 -0.41
C ASN A 145 7.22 0.01 1.05
N LEU A 146 6.12 0.54 1.59
CA LEU A 146 6.02 1.00 2.97
C LEU A 146 4.99 0.16 3.71
N GLU A 147 5.42 -0.58 4.71
CA GLU A 147 4.58 -1.42 5.58
C GLU A 147 4.65 -0.90 7.01
N CYS A 148 3.68 -0.06 7.35
CA CYS A 148 3.78 0.80 8.52
C CYS A 148 2.81 0.37 9.61
N GLY A 149 3.35 -0.02 10.75
CA GLY A 149 2.65 -0.15 12.02
C GLY A 149 2.21 1.21 12.56
N CYS A 150 0.93 1.32 12.89
CA CYS A 150 0.39 2.44 13.64
C CYS A 150 0.09 1.93 15.07
N ARG A 151 1.13 1.91 15.95
CA ARG A 151 1.09 1.69 17.44
C ARG A 151 1.50 2.95 18.32
N GLY A 152 0.71 3.36 19.33
CA GLY A 152 0.74 4.70 19.98
C GLY A 152 -0.51 5.63 19.95
N ALA A 153 -0.33 6.91 20.25
CA ALA A 153 -1.35 7.99 20.22
C ALA A 153 -1.06 9.07 19.15
N THR A 154 0.08 8.95 18.47
CA THR A 154 0.67 9.94 17.56
C THR A 154 0.51 9.55 16.08
N TYR A 155 -0.45 8.68 15.75
CA TYR A 155 -0.60 8.13 14.40
C TYR A 155 -0.96 9.15 13.35
N ASP A 156 -1.97 9.95 13.63
CA ASP A 156 -2.58 10.79 12.62
C ASP A 156 -1.61 11.87 12.14
N SER A 157 -0.72 12.35 13.01
CA SER A 157 0.34 13.28 12.64
C SER A 157 1.41 12.60 11.78
N ASN A 158 1.90 11.43 12.19
CA ASN A 158 2.99 10.75 11.47
C ASN A 158 2.54 10.27 10.08
N LEU A 159 1.30 9.82 9.94
CA LEU A 159 0.77 9.37 8.66
C LEU A 159 0.48 10.52 7.70
N ARG A 160 0.08 11.70 8.20
CA ARG A 160 -0.03 12.91 7.36
C ARG A 160 1.31 13.27 6.74
N ASP A 161 2.41 13.07 7.47
CA ASP A 161 3.75 13.36 6.98
C ASP A 161 4.24 12.39 5.89
N VAL A 162 3.59 11.23 5.72
CA VAL A 162 3.82 10.33 4.57
C VAL A 162 3.31 10.95 3.27
N LEU A 163 2.18 11.68 3.32
CA LEU A 163 1.50 12.18 2.12
C LEU A 163 2.36 13.14 1.27
N PRO A 164 3.07 14.13 1.83
CA PRO A 164 4.01 14.97 1.07
C PRO A 164 5.11 14.17 0.36
N ILE A 165 5.54 13.05 0.94
CA ILE A 165 6.59 12.22 0.37
C ILE A 165 6.06 11.43 -0.82
N LEU A 166 4.89 10.81 -0.67
CA LEU A 166 4.20 10.15 -1.79
C LEU A 166 3.86 11.13 -2.91
N LYS A 167 3.46 12.36 -2.56
CA LYS A 167 3.20 13.42 -3.54
C LYS A 167 4.46 13.74 -4.35
N ARG A 168 5.61 13.88 -3.70
CA ARG A 168 6.90 14.12 -4.39
C ARG A 168 7.26 12.99 -5.37
N ILE A 169 7.04 11.73 -4.97
CA ILE A 169 7.26 10.56 -5.84
C ILE A 169 6.31 10.61 -7.04
N SER A 170 5.04 10.93 -6.79
CA SER A 170 4.01 11.03 -7.82
C SER A 170 4.31 12.15 -8.83
N ASP A 171 4.71 13.33 -8.35
CA ASP A 171 5.00 14.51 -9.17
C ASP A 171 6.34 14.36 -9.93
N GLY A 172 7.29 13.60 -9.36
CA GLY A 172 8.61 13.38 -9.94
C GLY A 172 8.61 12.53 -11.22
N ALA A 173 7.56 11.74 -11.47
CA ALA A 173 7.46 10.72 -12.52
C ALA A 173 7.57 11.20 -13.99
N THR A 174 7.94 12.45 -14.26
CA THR A 174 8.09 12.97 -15.63
C THR A 174 9.43 12.57 -16.26
N PRO A 175 9.50 12.04 -17.50
CA PRO A 175 8.48 12.01 -18.56
C PRO A 175 7.73 10.66 -18.73
N SER A 176 7.72 9.79 -17.71
CA SER A 176 7.02 8.50 -17.71
C SER A 176 5.52 8.68 -17.38
N PRO A 177 4.61 7.81 -17.85
CA PRO A 177 3.19 7.91 -17.49
C PRO A 177 3.02 8.01 -15.98
N GLY A 178 2.35 9.07 -15.53
CA GLY A 178 1.99 9.27 -14.13
C GLY A 178 1.09 8.14 -13.61
N ILE A 179 0.63 8.26 -12.37
CA ILE A 179 -0.24 7.24 -11.77
C ILE A 179 -1.59 7.24 -12.49
N THR A 180 -1.90 6.17 -13.20
CA THR A 180 -3.18 6.02 -13.92
C THR A 180 -4.12 5.03 -13.25
N HIS A 181 -3.58 4.12 -12.44
CA HIS A 181 -4.35 3.09 -11.75
C HIS A 181 -3.94 2.99 -10.27
N ILE A 182 -4.93 2.89 -9.39
CA ILE A 182 -4.74 2.63 -7.97
C ILE A 182 -5.59 1.45 -7.55
N HIS A 183 -4.98 0.54 -6.79
CA HIS A 183 -5.67 -0.53 -6.09
C HIS A 183 -5.59 -0.28 -4.59
N MET A 184 -6.75 -0.29 -3.94
CA MET A 184 -6.90 -0.18 -2.49
C MET A 184 -7.42 -1.49 -1.92
N GLU A 185 -6.80 -1.92 -0.84
CA GLU A 185 -7.22 -3.08 -0.06
C GLU A 185 -7.62 -2.60 1.33
N VAL A 186 -8.83 -2.92 1.76
CA VAL A 186 -9.36 -2.54 3.06
C VAL A 186 -9.61 -3.83 3.83
N GLY A 187 -8.68 -4.15 4.74
CA GLY A 187 -8.78 -5.26 5.68
C GLY A 187 -9.23 -4.78 7.05
N ARG A 188 -9.42 -5.74 7.97
CA ARG A 188 -9.82 -5.46 9.35
C ARG A 188 -8.79 -4.68 10.15
N TRP A 189 -7.52 -4.93 9.88
CA TRP A 189 -6.39 -4.38 10.64
C TRP A 189 -5.38 -3.66 9.73
N GLU A 190 -5.67 -3.61 8.44
CA GLU A 190 -4.78 -3.03 7.46
C GLU A 190 -5.54 -2.29 6.38
N THR A 191 -4.98 -1.17 5.95
CA THR A 191 -5.43 -0.45 4.75
C THR A 191 -4.25 -0.28 3.82
N GLY A 192 -4.36 -0.90 2.65
CA GLY A 192 -3.35 -0.90 1.60
C GLY A 192 -3.71 0.03 0.45
N VAL A 193 -2.71 0.67 -0.14
CA VAL A 193 -2.79 1.43 -1.38
C VAL A 193 -1.60 1.06 -2.26
N VAL A 194 -1.88 0.69 -3.51
CA VAL A 194 -0.88 0.36 -4.52
C VAL A 194 -1.12 1.21 -5.76
N ALA A 195 -0.10 1.93 -6.20
CA ALA A 195 -0.18 2.84 -7.35
C ALA A 195 0.63 2.32 -8.54
N TYR A 196 0.03 2.39 -9.73
CA TYR A 196 0.60 1.90 -10.98
C TYR A 196 0.54 2.95 -12.08
N ALA A 197 1.53 2.90 -12.98
CA ALA A 197 1.55 3.72 -14.20
C ALA A 197 0.55 3.25 -15.26
N SER A 198 0.08 2.00 -15.16
CA SER A 198 -0.96 1.40 -16.00
C SER A 198 -1.70 0.30 -15.22
N PRO A 199 -2.94 -0.06 -15.61
CA PRO A 199 -3.64 -1.18 -15.00
C PRO A 199 -2.83 -2.48 -15.16
N PRO A 200 -2.71 -3.31 -14.10
CA PRO A 200 -2.05 -4.59 -14.19
C PRO A 200 -2.84 -5.49 -15.15
N ASP A 201 -2.20 -5.94 -16.23
CA ASP A 201 -2.83 -6.82 -17.20
C ASP A 201 -3.04 -8.21 -16.59
N ALA A 202 -4.30 -8.55 -16.29
CA ALA A 202 -4.73 -9.81 -15.69
C ALA A 202 -4.34 -11.05 -16.53
N SER A 203 -4.00 -10.87 -17.80
CA SER A 203 -3.62 -11.95 -18.71
C SER A 203 -2.10 -12.15 -18.85
N SER A 204 -1.29 -11.18 -18.43
CA SER A 204 0.16 -11.20 -18.65
C SER A 204 0.90 -11.89 -17.48
N ARG A 205 1.13 -13.20 -17.61
CA ARG A 205 1.90 -13.99 -16.62
C ARG A 205 3.38 -13.60 -16.50
N SER A 206 3.92 -12.80 -17.43
CA SER A 206 5.38 -12.69 -17.62
C SER A 206 6.04 -11.38 -17.19
N LEU A 207 5.28 -10.33 -16.86
CA LEU A 207 5.86 -9.07 -16.37
C LEU A 207 4.93 -8.49 -15.29
N ARG A 208 5.09 -8.93 -14.04
CA ARG A 208 4.46 -8.25 -12.89
C ARG A 208 4.89 -6.79 -12.95
N GLN A 209 3.98 -5.91 -13.37
CA GLN A 209 4.24 -4.47 -13.33
C GLN A 209 4.57 -4.11 -11.89
N LEU A 210 5.78 -3.58 -11.69
CA LEU A 210 6.20 -3.15 -10.38
C LEU A 210 5.44 -1.86 -10.05
N PRO A 211 4.76 -1.79 -8.90
CA PRO A 211 4.05 -0.59 -8.50
C PRO A 211 5.03 0.56 -8.30
N LEU A 212 4.61 1.79 -8.59
CA LEU A 212 5.39 2.99 -8.30
C LEU A 212 5.60 3.11 -6.78
N PHE A 213 4.50 2.92 -6.03
CA PHE A 213 4.57 2.70 -4.61
C PHE A 213 3.47 1.76 -4.12
N ARG A 214 3.76 1.09 -3.00
CA ARG A 214 2.83 0.36 -2.16
C ARG A 214 2.93 0.92 -0.74
N VAL A 215 1.79 1.22 -0.15
CA VAL A 215 1.67 1.66 1.24
C VAL A 215 0.66 0.76 1.92
N CYS A 216 1.09 0.02 2.94
CA CYS A 216 0.25 -0.83 3.75
C CYS A 216 0.29 -0.30 5.18
N LEU A 217 -0.83 0.18 5.69
CA LEU A 217 -0.94 0.75 7.02
C LEU A 217 -1.63 -0.25 7.93
N MET A 218 -0.91 -0.76 8.92
CA MET A 218 -1.47 -1.61 9.97
C MET A 218 -2.04 -0.72 11.07
N HIS A 219 -3.34 -0.76 11.28
CA HIS A 219 -4.05 0.09 12.24
C HIS A 219 -4.82 -0.74 13.27
N ARG A 220 -5.14 -0.12 14.42
CA ARG A 220 -6.08 -0.71 15.39
C ARG A 220 -7.49 -0.75 14.76
N ALA A 221 -8.42 -1.46 15.40
CA ALA A 221 -9.84 -1.54 14.96
C ALA A 221 -10.57 -0.20 15.18
N ASP A 222 -10.08 0.85 14.53
CA ASP A 222 -10.76 2.11 14.34
C ASP A 222 -11.50 2.03 13.00
N ALA A 223 -12.82 2.19 13.05
CA ALA A 223 -13.68 2.11 11.87
C ALA A 223 -13.57 3.34 10.96
N ASP A 224 -13.19 4.49 11.52
CA ASP A 224 -13.12 5.75 10.79
C ASP A 224 -11.75 5.94 10.13
N PHE A 225 -10.72 5.25 10.64
CA PHE A 225 -9.35 5.36 10.13
C PHE A 225 -9.24 5.09 8.61
N PRO A 226 -9.76 3.98 8.05
CA PRO A 226 -9.69 3.74 6.60
C PRO A 226 -10.42 4.82 5.78
N ILE A 227 -11.50 5.40 6.30
CA ILE A 227 -12.25 6.47 5.64
C ILE A 227 -11.40 7.74 5.61
N TRP A 228 -10.90 8.16 6.78
CA TRP A 228 -10.04 9.32 6.95
C TRP A 228 -8.79 9.22 6.07
N TRP A 229 -8.10 8.07 6.12
CA TRP A 229 -6.87 7.86 5.35
C TRP A 229 -7.11 7.99 3.85
N ARG A 230 -8.17 7.37 3.31
CA ARG A 230 -8.50 7.44 1.88
C ARG A 230 -8.82 8.88 1.45
N ASP A 231 -9.64 9.61 2.21
CA ASP A 231 -9.96 11.02 1.90
C ASP A 231 -8.70 11.90 1.92
N ASN A 232 -7.85 11.72 2.93
CA ASN A 232 -6.59 12.47 3.05
C ASN A 232 -5.62 12.12 1.91
N PHE A 233 -5.48 10.84 1.59
CA PHE A 233 -4.63 10.39 0.49
C PHE A 233 -5.01 11.08 -0.84
N PHE A 234 -6.29 11.02 -1.24
CA PHE A 234 -6.71 11.60 -2.51
C PHE A 234 -6.77 13.13 -2.50
N SER A 235 -7.15 13.75 -1.38
CA SER A 235 -7.18 15.22 -1.26
C SER A 235 -5.78 15.85 -1.34
N HIS A 236 -4.74 15.18 -0.83
CA HIS A 236 -3.38 15.70 -0.80
C HIS A 236 -2.59 15.38 -2.07
N LEU A 237 -2.69 14.14 -2.58
CA LEU A 237 -1.92 13.75 -3.75
C LEU A 237 -2.46 14.42 -5.03
N GLN A 238 -3.78 14.57 -5.16
CA GLN A 238 -4.43 15.23 -6.31
C GLN A 238 -3.97 14.65 -7.67
N ILE A 239 -4.06 13.34 -7.80
CA ILE A 239 -3.55 12.59 -8.96
C ILE A 239 -4.46 12.83 -10.17
N SER A 240 -4.14 13.82 -10.99
CA SER A 240 -4.95 14.21 -12.14
C SER A 240 -4.93 13.18 -13.28
N THR A 241 -3.91 12.33 -13.35
CA THR A 241 -3.78 11.27 -14.36
C THR A 241 -4.55 9.99 -14.00
N LEU A 242 -5.15 9.92 -12.81
CA LEU A 242 -5.86 8.75 -12.33
C LEU A 242 -7.15 8.51 -13.13
N THR A 243 -7.18 7.41 -13.88
CA THR A 243 -8.33 7.00 -14.70
C THR A 243 -9.00 5.75 -14.17
N SER A 244 -8.31 4.95 -13.33
CA SER A 244 -8.83 3.70 -12.81
C SER A 244 -8.57 3.54 -11.31
N LEU A 245 -9.60 3.13 -10.57
CA LEU A 245 -9.54 2.85 -9.13
C LEU A 245 -10.20 1.50 -8.83
N GLU A 246 -9.50 0.65 -8.11
CA GLU A 246 -10.03 -0.59 -7.56
C GLU A 246 -10.05 -0.49 -6.03
N ILE A 247 -11.19 -0.82 -5.42
CA ILE A 247 -11.35 -0.90 -3.96
C ILE A 247 -11.82 -2.31 -3.64
N SER A 248 -10.96 -3.05 -2.94
CA SER A 248 -11.23 -4.40 -2.46
C SER A 248 -11.44 -4.42 -0.94
N SER A 249 -12.58 -4.97 -0.50
CA SER A 249 -12.90 -5.18 0.92
C SER A 249 -13.34 -6.63 1.13
N PRO A 250 -12.41 -7.56 1.37
CA PRO A 250 -12.70 -8.99 1.38
C PRO A 250 -13.45 -9.50 2.61
N MET A 251 -13.76 -8.64 3.61
CA MET A 251 -14.40 -9.08 4.86
C MET A 251 -15.89 -8.69 4.94
N THR A 252 -16.73 -9.70 5.19
CA THR A 252 -18.19 -9.61 5.35
C THR A 252 -18.68 -9.55 6.80
N ASP A 253 -17.81 -9.83 7.78
CA ASP A 253 -18.26 -10.26 9.11
C ASP A 253 -18.24 -9.15 10.19
N VAL A 254 -17.80 -7.94 9.87
CA VAL A 254 -17.76 -6.84 10.84
C VAL A 254 -18.57 -5.67 10.33
N ASP A 255 -19.53 -5.23 11.14
CA ASP A 255 -20.34 -4.00 10.99
C ASP A 255 -19.44 -2.75 11.00
N TYR A 256 -18.57 -2.60 10.00
CA TYR A 256 -17.98 -1.31 9.68
C TYR A 256 -19.09 -0.47 9.05
N SER A 257 -19.71 0.39 9.86
CA SER A 257 -20.65 1.42 9.42
C SER A 257 -20.03 2.48 8.50
N GLY A 258 -18.72 2.37 8.23
CA GLY A 258 -17.94 3.24 7.36
C GLY A 258 -18.13 2.98 5.87
N SER A 259 -19.38 2.96 5.39
CA SER A 259 -19.66 2.84 3.95
C SER A 259 -19.22 4.06 3.16
N ASP A 260 -18.95 5.19 3.81
CA ASP A 260 -18.71 6.45 3.11
C ASP A 260 -17.44 6.40 2.26
N LEU A 261 -17.57 6.91 1.04
CA LEU A 261 -16.48 7.05 0.08
C LEU A 261 -16.22 8.54 -0.22
N PRO A 262 -15.91 9.37 0.82
CA PRO A 262 -15.77 10.82 0.67
C PRO A 262 -14.69 11.20 -0.33
N MET A 263 -13.70 10.31 -0.54
CA MET A 263 -12.62 10.52 -1.46
C MET A 263 -13.05 10.63 -2.93
N LEU A 264 -14.23 10.11 -3.31
CA LEU A 264 -14.72 10.16 -4.70
C LEU A 264 -14.84 11.61 -5.22
N LYS A 265 -15.07 12.59 -4.34
CA LYS A 265 -15.14 14.03 -4.71
C LYS A 265 -13.83 14.57 -5.32
N HIS A 266 -12.71 13.87 -5.08
CA HIS A 266 -11.38 14.22 -5.58
C HIS A 266 -11.05 13.56 -6.93
N LEU A 267 -11.88 12.63 -7.41
CA LEU A 267 -11.58 11.73 -8.52
C LEU A 267 -12.26 12.16 -9.83
N ARG A 268 -12.00 13.38 -10.29
CA ARG A 268 -12.73 13.99 -11.42
C ARG A 268 -12.53 13.26 -12.75
N ASN A 269 -11.34 12.71 -12.99
CA ASN A 269 -10.96 12.06 -14.24
C ASN A 269 -11.11 10.53 -14.21
N LEU A 270 -11.73 10.00 -13.15
CA LEU A 270 -11.92 8.56 -13.00
C LEU A 270 -12.90 8.04 -14.05
N GLN A 271 -12.42 7.11 -14.89
CA GLN A 271 -13.19 6.47 -15.96
C GLN A 271 -13.66 5.06 -15.56
N VAL A 272 -12.86 4.35 -14.77
CA VAL A 272 -13.13 2.98 -14.34
C VAL A 272 -13.08 2.88 -12.82
N LEU A 273 -14.17 2.39 -12.22
CA LEU A 273 -14.25 2.10 -10.80
C LEU A 273 -14.57 0.62 -10.60
N SER A 274 -13.71 -0.11 -9.90
CA SER A 274 -13.95 -1.50 -9.49
C SER A 274 -14.20 -1.54 -7.98
N LEU A 275 -15.33 -2.09 -7.56
CA LEU A 275 -15.73 -2.21 -6.15
C LEU A 275 -15.96 -3.68 -5.81
N GLU A 276 -15.41 -4.12 -4.69
CA GLU A 276 -15.64 -5.45 -4.11
C GLU A 276 -16.25 -5.29 -2.72
N GLY A 277 -17.31 -6.07 -2.46
CA GLY A 277 -17.99 -6.08 -1.17
C GLY A 277 -19.18 -5.09 -1.08
N GLU A 278 -20.13 -5.45 -0.21
CA GLU A 278 -21.40 -4.73 -0.05
C GLU A 278 -21.22 -3.30 0.48
N GLN A 279 -20.27 -3.09 1.39
CA GLN A 279 -20.03 -1.79 2.02
C GLN A 279 -19.56 -0.75 1.00
N ALA A 280 -18.65 -1.13 0.10
CA ALA A 280 -18.17 -0.25 -0.96
C ALA A 280 -19.32 0.16 -1.91
N MET A 281 -20.24 -0.76 -2.19
CA MET A 281 -21.43 -0.47 -2.98
C MET A 281 -22.41 0.44 -2.26
N SER A 282 -22.72 0.18 -0.99
CA SER A 282 -23.56 1.05 -0.17
C SER A 282 -23.00 2.47 -0.08
N GLY A 283 -21.67 2.60 -0.04
CA GLY A 283 -20.98 3.88 -0.15
C GLY A 283 -21.24 4.64 -1.44
N LEU A 284 -21.15 3.93 -2.57
CA LEU A 284 -21.46 4.50 -3.88
C LEU A 284 -22.92 4.98 -3.95
N LEU A 285 -23.85 4.29 -3.28
CA LEU A 285 -25.27 4.68 -3.26
C LEU A 285 -25.50 6.10 -2.73
N GLN A 286 -24.67 6.56 -1.80
CA GLN A 286 -24.79 7.92 -1.25
C GLN A 286 -24.48 9.00 -2.29
N TYR A 287 -23.69 8.67 -3.32
CA TYR A 287 -23.31 9.57 -4.41
C TYR A 287 -24.23 9.47 -5.62
N LEU A 288 -25.36 8.76 -5.51
CA LEU A 288 -26.39 8.65 -6.56
C LEU A 288 -27.20 9.93 -6.79
N HIS A 289 -26.99 10.97 -5.99
CA HIS A 289 -27.75 12.22 -6.03
C HIS A 289 -26.84 13.45 -5.84
N PRO A 290 -25.80 13.70 -6.66
CA PRO A 290 -25.94 14.48 -7.91
C PRO A 290 -24.88 14.19 -8.99
N GLY A 291 -25.07 14.72 -10.20
CA GLY A 291 -24.27 14.46 -11.40
C GLY A 291 -22.81 14.95 -11.41
N ASP A 292 -22.26 15.36 -10.27
CA ASP A 292 -21.00 16.10 -10.18
C ASP A 292 -19.80 15.29 -9.65
N VAL A 293 -20.02 14.22 -8.88
CA VAL A 293 -18.91 13.60 -8.10
C VAL A 293 -17.93 12.85 -9.01
N LEU A 294 -18.45 12.06 -9.94
CA LEU A 294 -17.66 11.26 -10.89
C LEU A 294 -18.12 11.55 -12.33
N PRO A 295 -17.82 12.74 -12.89
CA PRO A 295 -18.38 13.17 -14.16
C PRO A 295 -17.87 12.35 -15.36
N SER A 296 -16.65 11.80 -15.24
CA SER A 296 -15.97 11.03 -16.28
C SER A 296 -16.12 9.51 -16.14
N LEU A 297 -16.90 9.02 -15.16
CA LEU A 297 -17.04 7.58 -14.95
C LEU A 297 -17.81 6.93 -16.09
N GLU A 298 -17.19 5.97 -16.75
CA GLU A 298 -17.75 5.24 -17.89
C GLU A 298 -18.04 3.79 -17.54
N THR A 299 -17.18 3.17 -16.73
CA THR A 299 -17.25 1.75 -16.38
C THR A 299 -17.30 1.56 -14.86
N LEU A 300 -18.28 0.77 -14.41
CA LEU A 300 -18.38 0.28 -13.04
C LEU A 300 -18.26 -1.25 -13.03
N ASP A 301 -17.25 -1.77 -12.33
CA ASP A 301 -16.99 -3.20 -12.17
C ASP A 301 -17.31 -3.62 -10.74
N LEU A 302 -18.27 -4.52 -10.57
CA LEU A 302 -18.79 -4.97 -9.28
C LEU A 302 -18.38 -6.41 -9.03
N ARG A 303 -17.56 -6.62 -8.02
CA ARG A 303 -17.17 -7.95 -7.52
C ARG A 303 -18.08 -8.35 -6.37
N ASP A 304 -18.47 -9.61 -6.36
CA ASP A 304 -19.43 -10.20 -5.42
C ASP A 304 -20.79 -9.49 -5.34
N PRO A 305 -21.47 -9.22 -6.49
CA PRO A 305 -22.75 -8.53 -6.51
C PRO A 305 -23.91 -9.41 -5.97
N TRP A 306 -23.64 -10.68 -5.67
CA TRP A 306 -24.63 -11.67 -5.21
C TRP A 306 -24.49 -11.93 -3.71
N THR A 307 -25.60 -12.30 -3.06
CA THR A 307 -25.64 -12.67 -1.65
C THR A 307 -24.86 -13.96 -1.35
N GLU A 308 -24.91 -14.95 -2.26
CA GLU A 308 -24.23 -16.24 -2.13
C GLU A 308 -23.58 -16.67 -3.45
N ASP A 309 -22.40 -16.15 -3.79
CA ASP A 309 -21.79 -16.40 -5.12
C ASP A 309 -21.04 -17.74 -5.25
N TRP A 310 -20.96 -18.55 -4.20
CA TRP A 310 -20.08 -19.74 -4.12
C TRP A 310 -20.80 -21.10 -4.26
N VAL A 311 -22.12 -21.10 -4.37
CA VAL A 311 -22.94 -22.32 -4.30
C VAL A 311 -23.57 -22.62 -5.66
N GLU A 312 -23.08 -23.65 -6.37
CA GLU A 312 -23.58 -24.13 -7.68
C GLU A 312 -24.91 -24.89 -7.61
N VAL A 313 -25.89 -24.37 -6.88
CA VAL A 313 -27.14 -25.14 -6.66
C VAL A 313 -28.25 -24.71 -7.61
N ARG A 314 -28.27 -23.45 -8.09
CA ARG A 314 -29.31 -22.96 -9.01
C ARG A 314 -28.87 -21.76 -9.86
N PRO A 315 -29.52 -21.50 -11.01
CA PRO A 315 -29.35 -20.26 -11.75
C PRO A 315 -29.69 -19.04 -10.89
N LYS A 316 -28.92 -17.95 -11.02
CA LYS A 316 -29.12 -16.70 -10.29
C LYS A 316 -30.44 -16.03 -10.68
N GLU A 317 -31.15 -15.55 -9.68
CA GLU A 317 -32.39 -14.78 -9.79
C GLU A 317 -32.19 -13.34 -9.32
N TRP A 318 -33.17 -12.48 -9.59
CA TRP A 318 -33.10 -11.07 -9.20
C TRP A 318 -32.90 -10.89 -7.70
N ASP A 319 -33.57 -11.72 -6.89
CA ASP A 319 -33.50 -11.65 -5.43
C ASP A 319 -32.16 -12.15 -4.86
N ASP A 320 -31.33 -12.78 -5.68
CA ASP A 320 -29.97 -13.18 -5.30
C ASP A 320 -28.98 -12.02 -5.40
N LEU A 321 -29.34 -10.91 -6.06
CA LEU A 321 -28.53 -9.69 -6.04
C LEU A 321 -28.57 -9.07 -4.65
N ARG A 322 -27.40 -8.61 -4.18
CA ARG A 322 -27.32 -7.82 -2.95
C ARG A 322 -28.25 -6.61 -3.04
N THR A 323 -28.86 -6.26 -1.92
CA THR A 323 -29.82 -5.14 -1.83
C THR A 323 -29.21 -3.86 -2.39
N SER A 324 -27.95 -3.56 -2.08
CA SER A 324 -27.28 -2.37 -2.61
C SER A 324 -27.11 -2.37 -4.13
N VAL A 325 -26.89 -3.54 -4.75
CA VAL A 325 -26.80 -3.66 -6.22
C VAL A 325 -28.18 -3.50 -6.85
N ARG A 326 -29.23 -4.08 -6.25
CA ARG A 326 -30.61 -3.89 -6.70
C ARG A 326 -31.00 -2.41 -6.65
N SER A 327 -30.81 -1.75 -5.50
CA SER A 327 -31.09 -0.32 -5.33
C SER A 327 -30.27 0.55 -6.29
N PHE A 328 -29.01 0.19 -6.56
CA PHE A 328 -28.20 0.88 -7.57
C PHE A 328 -28.85 0.81 -8.97
N LEU A 329 -29.31 -0.37 -9.38
CA LEU A 329 -29.93 -0.58 -10.69
C LEU A 329 -31.34 0.02 -10.77
N THR A 330 -32.15 -0.04 -9.71
CA THR A 330 -33.54 0.44 -9.75
C THR A 330 -33.65 1.94 -9.53
N ASP A 331 -32.94 2.45 -8.51
CA ASP A 331 -33.14 3.81 -7.99
C ASP A 331 -31.95 4.73 -8.28
N GLY A 332 -30.82 4.16 -8.71
CA GLY A 332 -29.61 4.91 -9.00
C GLY A 332 -29.74 5.81 -10.23
N LYS A 333 -29.28 7.07 -10.11
CA LYS A 333 -29.21 8.00 -11.25
C LYS A 333 -27.91 7.88 -12.04
N LEU A 334 -26.93 7.16 -11.52
CA LEU A 334 -25.61 6.99 -12.15
C LEU A 334 -25.65 5.92 -13.23
N TRP A 335 -26.33 4.80 -12.99
CA TRP A 335 -26.34 3.65 -13.90
C TRP A 335 -26.76 4.00 -15.34
N PRO A 336 -27.73 4.90 -15.63
CA PRO A 336 -28.12 5.19 -17.01
C PRO A 336 -27.04 5.95 -17.81
N ARG A 337 -26.09 6.60 -17.11
CA ARG A 337 -25.00 7.35 -17.73
C ARG A 337 -23.79 6.48 -18.04
N LEU A 338 -23.64 5.35 -17.34
CA LEU A 338 -22.49 4.47 -17.50
C LEU A 338 -22.56 3.76 -18.85
N GLN A 339 -21.42 3.70 -19.53
CA GLN A 339 -21.30 2.93 -20.77
C GLN A 339 -21.29 1.43 -20.48
N SER A 340 -20.72 1.02 -19.35
CA SER A 340 -20.61 -0.38 -18.96
C SER A 340 -20.76 -0.57 -17.45
N ILE A 341 -21.57 -1.56 -17.07
CA ILE A 341 -21.65 -2.08 -15.71
C ILE A 341 -21.33 -3.57 -15.79
N VAL A 342 -20.28 -4.01 -15.12
CA VAL A 342 -19.83 -5.41 -15.11
C VAL A 342 -20.16 -6.00 -13.75
N LEU A 343 -21.00 -7.02 -13.72
CA LEU A 343 -21.26 -7.83 -12.54
C LEU A 343 -20.40 -9.08 -12.61
N ARG A 344 -19.37 -9.18 -11.76
CA ARG A 344 -18.48 -10.35 -11.73
C ARG A 344 -19.06 -11.44 -10.85
N SER A 345 -19.16 -12.64 -11.39
CA SER A 345 -19.70 -13.81 -10.68
C SER A 345 -18.87 -15.05 -10.93
N HIS A 346 -18.52 -15.78 -9.86
CA HIS A 346 -17.90 -17.10 -9.96
C HIS A 346 -18.80 -18.10 -10.70
N HIS A 347 -20.12 -17.92 -10.61
CA HIS A 347 -21.15 -18.69 -11.30
C HIS A 347 -22.06 -17.80 -12.16
N PRO A 348 -21.65 -17.45 -13.39
CA PRO A 348 -22.39 -16.53 -14.27
C PRO A 348 -23.69 -17.15 -14.86
N ASN A 349 -24.17 -18.26 -14.29
CA ASN A 349 -25.39 -18.92 -14.74
C ASN A 349 -26.62 -18.15 -14.24
N LEU A 350 -27.18 -17.31 -15.11
CA LEU A 350 -28.38 -16.53 -14.82
C LEU A 350 -29.63 -17.30 -15.24
N SER A 351 -30.70 -17.18 -14.46
CA SER A 351 -32.05 -17.58 -14.89
C SER A 351 -32.46 -16.83 -16.17
N THR A 352 -33.31 -17.44 -16.99
CA THR A 352 -33.85 -16.81 -18.21
C THR A 352 -34.61 -15.52 -17.89
N SER A 353 -35.32 -15.49 -16.77
CA SER A 353 -36.04 -14.31 -16.28
C SER A 353 -35.08 -13.16 -15.97
N LEU A 354 -34.01 -13.43 -15.21
CA LEU A 354 -33.01 -12.41 -14.87
C LEU A 354 -32.25 -11.92 -16.11
N ARG A 355 -31.86 -12.83 -17.01
CA ARG A 355 -31.20 -12.45 -18.26
C ARG A 355 -32.07 -11.50 -19.09
N THR A 356 -33.35 -11.86 -19.27
CA THR A 356 -34.32 -11.03 -19.99
C THR A 356 -34.52 -9.68 -19.31
N LEU A 357 -34.63 -9.67 -17.97
CA LEU A 357 -34.77 -8.45 -17.18
C LEU A 357 -33.57 -7.50 -17.38
N LEU A 358 -32.34 -8.02 -17.25
CA LEU A 358 -31.11 -7.24 -17.45
C LEU A 358 -31.02 -6.71 -18.89
N GLN A 359 -31.26 -7.54 -19.90
CA GLN A 359 -31.20 -7.11 -21.30
C GLN A 359 -32.25 -6.06 -21.66
N THR A 360 -33.46 -6.16 -21.08
CA THR A 360 -34.58 -5.27 -21.41
C THR A 360 -34.49 -3.94 -20.68
N ASN A 361 -34.12 -3.96 -19.39
CA ASN A 361 -34.19 -2.77 -18.53
C ASN A 361 -32.82 -2.14 -18.27
N PHE A 362 -31.73 -2.92 -18.39
CA PHE A 362 -30.37 -2.51 -18.04
C PHE A 362 -29.36 -2.89 -19.14
N PRO A 363 -29.49 -2.33 -20.35
CA PRO A 363 -28.75 -2.80 -21.53
C PRO A 363 -27.21 -2.62 -21.44
N ASN A 364 -26.74 -1.79 -20.52
CA ASN A 364 -25.31 -1.58 -20.22
C ASN A 364 -24.75 -2.54 -19.16
N VAL A 365 -25.60 -3.39 -18.55
CA VAL A 365 -25.19 -4.38 -17.56
C VAL A 365 -24.79 -5.69 -18.24
N THR A 366 -23.59 -6.15 -17.94
CA THR A 366 -23.09 -7.47 -18.35
C THR A 366 -22.70 -8.30 -17.14
N VAL A 367 -22.89 -9.61 -17.21
CA VAL A 367 -22.42 -10.54 -16.18
C VAL A 367 -21.24 -11.31 -16.75
N GLN A 368 -20.11 -11.28 -16.04
CA GLN A 368 -18.86 -11.90 -16.48
C GLN A 368 -18.30 -12.80 -15.39
N ARG A 369 -17.52 -13.81 -15.79
CA ARG A 369 -16.72 -14.57 -14.83
C ARG A 369 -15.51 -13.72 -14.41
N PRO A 370 -15.09 -13.72 -13.14
CA PRO A 370 -13.80 -13.19 -12.75
C PRO A 370 -12.70 -13.82 -13.61
N PRO A 371 -11.65 -13.06 -13.99
CA PRO A 371 -10.46 -13.69 -14.53
C PRO A 371 -9.98 -14.71 -13.49
N SER A 372 -9.72 -15.92 -13.95
CA SER A 372 -9.28 -17.01 -13.08
C SER A 372 -7.98 -16.60 -12.35
N ARG A 373 -8.08 -16.28 -11.06
CA ARG A 373 -6.92 -16.16 -10.17
C ARG A 373 -6.34 -17.58 -10.04
N PHE A 374 -5.27 -17.86 -10.77
CA PHE A 374 -4.51 -19.11 -10.69
C PHE A 374 -3.18 -18.87 -10.02
#